data_AF-A0A8J7SQ37-F1
#
_entry.id   AF-A0A8J7SQ37-F1
#
_cell.length_a   1.000
_cell.length_b   1.000
_cell.length_c   1.000
_cell.angle_alpha   90.00
_cell.angle_beta   90.00
_cell.angle_gamma   90.00
#
_symmetry.space_group_name_H-M   'P 1'
#
loop_
_entity.id
_entity.type
_entity.pdbx_description
1 polymer ?
#
loop_
_entity_poly.entity_id
_entity_poly.type
_entity_poly.pdbx_seq_one_letter_code
_entity_poly.pdbx_strand_id
1 'polypeptide(L)'
;MKKYSIYISLILFFVLGFTTDFYANDATKAYQKESLKVNEINQAAWKASAQGMKFSKKPKAKKTKKKKEKKNANGTGTAPPLPREPSTFTFKDFAQTTLIFLAVIILAFVIFKVVVGDAILVNKEVKRRKPVTLAQIETNLEEADVEGFLKQALVDKNYRLAIRLYYLAIIKELSGKGAIEWKKEKTNGDYRRELQRKNHPKLKDF
;
A
#
# COMPACT_ATOMS: atom_id res chain seq x y z
N MET A 1 -2.21 12.56 -20.92
CA MET A 1 -1.25 11.48 -21.25
C MET A 1 0.21 11.81 -20.91
N LYS A 2 0.73 13.00 -21.21
CA LYS A 2 2.15 13.37 -20.94
C LYS A 2 2.61 13.26 -19.47
N LYS A 3 1.72 13.48 -18.48
CA LYS A 3 2.08 13.43 -17.05
C LYS A 3 2.60 12.06 -16.62
N TYR A 4 2.00 10.97 -17.11
CA TYR A 4 2.39 9.61 -16.71
C TYR A 4 3.60 9.08 -17.47
N SER A 5 3.92 9.66 -18.63
CA SER A 5 5.06 9.25 -19.46
C SER A 5 6.41 9.43 -18.76
N ILE A 6 6.56 10.51 -17.99
CA ILE A 6 7.79 10.79 -17.24
C ILE A 6 7.99 9.79 -16.09
N TYR A 7 6.91 9.46 -15.38
CA TYR A 7 6.98 8.50 -14.26
C TYR A 7 7.18 7.06 -14.73
N ILE A 8 6.58 6.67 -15.87
CA ILE A 8 6.81 5.36 -16.49
C ILE A 8 8.29 5.22 -16.93
N SER A 9 8.87 6.26 -17.51
CA SER A 9 10.30 6.28 -17.85
C SER A 9 11.20 6.15 -16.62
N LEU A 10 10.80 6.73 -15.49
CA LEU A 10 11.55 6.69 -14.23
C LEU A 10 11.51 5.29 -13.59
N ILE A 11 10.36 4.61 -13.66
CA ILE A 11 10.20 3.22 -13.22
C ILE A 11 11.01 2.28 -14.11
N LEU A 12 10.96 2.46 -15.42
CA LEU A 12 11.70 1.62 -16.37
C LEU A 12 13.22 1.76 -16.19
N PHE A 13 13.70 2.98 -15.93
CA PHE A 13 15.10 3.26 -15.63
C PHE A 13 15.57 2.60 -14.33
N PHE A 14 14.72 2.57 -13.29
CA PHE A 14 15.04 1.90 -12.03
C PHE A 14 15.08 0.37 -12.17
N VAL A 15 14.19 -0.22 -12.97
CA VAL A 15 14.17 -1.67 -13.24
C VAL A 15 15.38 -2.12 -14.06
N LEU A 16 15.82 -1.30 -15.04
CA LEU A 16 16.99 -1.61 -15.87
C LEU A 16 18.34 -1.36 -15.15
N GLY A 17 18.39 -0.47 -14.16
CA GLY A 17 19.60 -0.15 -13.40
C GLY A 17 19.94 -1.10 -12.25
N PHE A 18 19.04 -2.02 -11.90
CA PHE A 18 19.20 -2.96 -10.77
C PHE A 18 19.39 -4.40 -11.26
N THR A 19 20.51 -4.69 -11.91
CA THR A 19 21.01 -6.07 -12.01
C THR A 19 21.80 -6.39 -10.74
N THR A 20 21.16 -7.02 -9.76
CA THR A 20 21.92 -7.61 -8.65
C THR A 20 22.61 -8.86 -9.15
N ASP A 21 23.95 -8.85 -9.22
CA ASP A 21 24.71 -10.09 -9.32
C ASP A 21 24.44 -10.90 -8.05
N PHE A 22 23.65 -11.96 -8.19
CA PHE A 22 23.44 -12.92 -7.12
C PHE A 22 24.78 -13.58 -6.80
N TYR A 23 25.40 -13.19 -5.69
CA TYR A 23 26.55 -13.91 -5.14
C TYR A 23 26.09 -15.29 -4.68
N ALA A 24 26.34 -16.30 -5.51
CA ALA A 24 26.19 -17.69 -5.13
C ALA A 24 27.18 -18.01 -3.99
N ASN A 25 26.68 -18.63 -2.92
CA ASN A 25 27.47 -19.04 -1.75
C ASN A 25 28.70 -19.88 -2.18
N ASP A 26 29.90 -19.40 -1.86
CA ASP A 26 31.21 -19.91 -2.34
C ASP A 26 31.70 -21.17 -1.60
N ALA A 27 30.89 -21.71 -0.68
CA ALA A 27 31.30 -22.78 0.24
C ALA A 27 31.80 -24.06 -0.47
N THR A 28 31.29 -24.36 -1.67
CA THR A 28 31.70 -25.55 -2.44
C THR A 28 33.06 -25.38 -3.12
N LYS A 29 33.50 -24.15 -3.43
CA LYS A 29 34.78 -23.91 -4.11
C LYS A 29 35.97 -24.15 -3.17
N ALA A 30 35.79 -23.91 -1.88
CA ALA A 30 36.80 -24.22 -0.87
C ALA A 30 37.08 -25.74 -0.79
N TYR A 31 36.04 -26.57 -0.78
CA TYR A 31 36.17 -28.04 -0.78
C TYR A 31 36.83 -28.58 -2.05
N GLN A 32 36.57 -27.98 -3.22
CA GLN A 32 37.15 -28.42 -4.49
C GLN A 32 38.66 -28.16 -4.59
N LYS A 33 39.20 -27.23 -3.80
CA LYS A 33 40.63 -26.85 -3.82
C LYS A 33 41.48 -27.65 -2.84
N GLU A 34 40.90 -28.41 -1.92
CA GLU A 34 41.65 -29.16 -0.90
C GLU A 34 42.07 -30.54 -1.45
N SER A 35 43.38 -30.79 -1.49
CA SER A 35 43.91 -32.08 -1.96
C SER A 35 43.68 -33.18 -0.91
N LEU A 36 43.00 -34.26 -1.30
CA LEU A 36 42.72 -35.40 -0.41
C LEU A 36 44.02 -36.10 0.03
N LYS A 37 44.39 -35.98 1.31
CA LYS A 37 45.43 -36.80 1.93
C LYS A 37 44.82 -38.11 2.43
N VAL A 38 45.11 -39.22 1.75
CA VAL A 38 44.71 -40.56 2.20
C VAL A 38 45.71 -41.04 3.24
N ASN A 39 45.29 -41.15 4.50
CA ASN A 39 46.06 -41.84 5.53
C ASN A 39 45.72 -43.33 5.51
N GLU A 40 46.73 -44.20 5.59
CA GLU A 40 46.54 -45.64 5.66
C GLU A 40 45.80 -46.04 6.95
N ILE A 41 44.72 -46.80 6.82
CA ILE A 41 43.90 -47.21 7.96
C ILE A 41 44.62 -48.33 8.71
N ASN A 42 45.08 -48.05 9.93
CA ASN A 42 45.59 -49.08 10.82
C ASN A 42 44.43 -49.97 11.30
N GLN A 43 44.30 -51.16 10.71
CA GLN A 43 43.21 -52.08 10.97
C GLN A 43 43.17 -52.58 12.43
N ALA A 44 44.30 -52.66 13.12
CA ALA A 44 44.36 -53.08 14.51
C ALA A 44 43.78 -52.01 15.44
N ALA A 45 44.14 -50.74 15.21
CA ALA A 45 43.59 -49.60 15.94
C ALA A 45 42.08 -49.43 15.68
N TRP A 46 41.64 -49.69 14.43
CA TRP A 46 40.22 -49.64 14.05
C TRP A 46 39.40 -50.71 14.77
N LYS A 47 39.87 -51.96 14.78
CA LYS A 47 39.17 -53.09 15.44
C LYS A 47 39.10 -52.90 16.96
N ALA A 48 40.16 -52.38 17.59
CA ALA A 48 40.15 -52.06 19.02
C ALA A 48 39.11 -50.97 19.35
N SER A 49 38.95 -49.97 18.48
CA SER A 49 37.98 -48.88 18.66
C SER A 49 36.53 -49.30 18.38
N ALA A 50 36.32 -50.30 17.52
CA ALA A 50 35.00 -50.85 17.21
C ALA A 50 34.45 -51.77 18.30
N GLN A 51 35.31 -52.38 19.11
CA GLN A 51 34.90 -53.25 20.21
C GLN A 51 34.38 -52.42 21.39
N GLY A 52 33.06 -52.33 21.51
CA GLY A 52 32.39 -51.70 22.67
C GLY A 52 31.23 -50.76 22.32
N MET A 53 31.01 -50.44 21.04
CA MET A 53 29.88 -49.60 20.64
C MET A 53 28.57 -50.37 20.64
N LYS A 54 27.84 -50.32 21.76
CA LYS A 54 26.43 -50.74 21.82
C LYS A 54 25.55 -49.67 21.16
N PHE A 55 25.14 -49.91 19.91
CA PHE A 55 24.17 -49.06 19.22
C PHE A 55 22.72 -49.35 19.68
N SER A 56 22.43 -49.07 20.95
CA SER A 56 21.05 -49.04 21.43
C SER A 56 20.46 -47.65 21.12
N LYS A 57 19.55 -47.59 20.15
CA LYS A 57 18.71 -46.41 19.90
C LYS A 57 17.75 -46.23 21.07
N LYS A 58 18.04 -45.30 22.00
CA LYS A 58 17.04 -44.76 22.92
C LYS A 58 16.48 -43.44 22.39
N PRO A 59 15.15 -43.22 22.41
CA PRO A 59 14.53 -42.01 21.87
C PRO A 59 14.88 -40.77 22.72
N LYS A 60 15.00 -39.63 22.03
CA LYS A 60 15.51 -38.35 22.55
C LYS A 60 14.61 -37.75 23.63
N ALA A 61 15.18 -37.44 24.79
CA ALA A 61 14.60 -36.50 25.76
C ALA A 61 15.32 -35.14 25.72
N LYS A 62 14.51 -34.08 25.87
CA LYS A 62 14.75 -32.63 25.79
C LYS A 62 16.12 -32.13 26.29
N LYS A 63 16.78 -31.26 25.49
CA LYS A 63 18.02 -30.56 25.85
C LYS A 63 17.72 -29.25 26.61
N THR A 64 18.07 -29.19 27.89
CA THR A 64 18.31 -27.93 28.62
C THR A 64 19.77 -27.53 28.42
N LYS A 65 20.01 -26.23 28.15
CA LYS A 65 21.31 -25.66 27.80
C LYS A 65 22.35 -25.89 28.91
N LYS A 66 23.49 -26.51 28.57
CA LYS A 66 24.72 -26.50 29.38
C LYS A 66 25.86 -25.89 28.56
N LYS A 67 26.39 -24.78 29.07
CA LYS A 67 27.67 -24.15 28.72
C LYS A 67 28.77 -25.22 28.75
N LYS A 68 29.55 -25.35 27.68
CA LYS A 68 30.73 -26.22 27.65
C LYS A 68 31.99 -25.41 27.34
N GLU A 69 32.76 -25.30 28.40
CA GLU A 69 34.17 -25.00 28.48
C GLU A 69 35.01 -26.10 27.81
N LYS A 70 36.18 -25.72 27.32
CA LYS A 70 37.09 -26.49 26.44
C LYS A 70 37.70 -27.69 27.17
N LYS A 71 37.88 -28.80 26.44
CA LYS A 71 38.92 -29.79 26.71
C LYS A 71 39.58 -30.21 25.40
N ASN A 72 40.89 -30.05 25.35
CA ASN A 72 41.75 -30.62 24.31
C ASN A 72 41.82 -32.13 24.51
N ALA A 73 41.63 -32.89 23.43
CA ALA A 73 41.95 -34.29 23.35
C ALA A 73 42.59 -34.52 21.98
N ASN A 74 43.90 -34.80 22.00
CA ASN A 74 44.63 -35.29 20.83
C ASN A 74 44.11 -36.69 20.51
N GLY A 75 43.73 -36.91 19.24
CA GLY A 75 43.28 -38.21 18.76
C GLY A 75 42.39 -38.10 17.51
N THR A 76 43.06 -37.98 16.36
CA THR A 76 42.66 -38.46 15.01
C THR A 76 41.17 -38.46 14.62
N GLY A 77 40.84 -37.59 13.65
CA GLY A 77 39.59 -37.62 12.89
C GLY A 77 38.65 -36.43 13.11
N THR A 78 39.16 -35.24 13.44
CA THR A 78 38.36 -34.03 13.38
C THR A 78 38.29 -33.55 11.93
N ALA A 79 37.09 -33.58 11.34
CA ALA A 79 36.82 -32.85 10.10
C ALA A 79 37.36 -31.42 10.23
N PRO A 80 37.96 -30.83 9.17
CA PRO A 80 38.45 -29.45 9.23
C PRO A 80 37.34 -28.58 9.81
N PRO A 81 37.62 -27.74 10.82
CA PRO A 81 36.62 -26.77 11.27
C PRO A 81 36.23 -25.96 10.04
N LEU A 82 34.93 -25.97 9.71
CA LEU A 82 34.39 -25.18 8.60
C LEU A 82 35.03 -23.79 8.67
N PRO A 83 35.53 -23.22 7.54
CA PRO A 83 35.94 -21.84 7.51
C PRO A 83 34.80 -21.02 8.09
N ARG A 84 35.01 -20.47 9.29
CA ARG A 84 34.04 -19.57 9.88
C ARG A 84 34.27 -18.27 9.16
N GLU A 85 33.63 -18.14 8.00
CA GLU A 85 33.58 -16.88 7.26
C GLU A 85 33.26 -15.79 8.28
N PRO A 86 34.13 -14.76 8.43
CA PRO A 86 33.78 -13.65 9.28
C PRO A 86 32.46 -13.10 8.75
N SER A 87 31.51 -12.83 9.64
CA SER A 87 30.26 -12.20 9.23
C SER A 87 30.61 -10.85 8.61
N THR A 88 30.69 -10.79 7.28
CA THR A 88 30.97 -9.57 6.52
C THR A 88 29.69 -8.75 6.42
N PHE A 89 29.07 -8.47 7.56
CA PHE A 89 28.09 -7.40 7.62
C PHE A 89 28.87 -6.10 7.72
N THR A 90 29.28 -5.57 6.56
CA THR A 90 29.95 -4.28 6.55
C THR A 90 28.89 -3.19 6.68
N PHE A 91 29.21 -2.13 7.45
CA PHE A 91 28.32 -0.99 7.61
C PHE A 91 27.93 -0.35 6.27
N LYS A 92 28.80 -0.49 5.26
CA LYS A 92 28.55 -0.05 3.88
C LYS A 92 27.42 -0.83 3.21
N ASP A 93 27.38 -2.15 3.39
CA ASP A 93 26.31 -3.00 2.83
C ASP A 93 24.96 -2.70 3.51
N PHE A 94 24.99 -2.41 4.80
CA PHE A 94 23.81 -1.96 5.53
C PHE A 94 23.32 -0.59 5.04
N ALA A 95 24.22 0.38 4.91
CA ALA A 95 23.90 1.72 4.43
C ALA A 95 23.36 1.72 2.99
N GLN A 96 23.94 0.90 2.11
CA GLN A 96 23.46 0.75 0.74
C GLN A 96 22.08 0.10 0.69
N THR A 97 21.87 -1.00 1.43
CA THR A 97 20.57 -1.71 1.47
C THR A 97 19.47 -0.82 2.05
N THR A 98 19.76 -0.07 3.11
CA THR A 98 18.80 0.84 3.74
C THR A 98 18.43 2.01 2.84
N LEU A 99 19.38 2.57 2.08
CA LEU A 99 19.12 3.63 1.12
C LEU A 99 18.22 3.16 -0.03
N ILE A 100 18.45 1.93 -0.53
CA ILE A 100 17.60 1.31 -1.57
C ILE A 100 16.17 1.09 -1.03
N PHE A 101 16.05 0.55 0.18
CA PHE A 101 14.76 0.34 0.81
C PHE A 101 13.98 1.65 1.01
N LEU A 102 14.68 2.72 1.43
CA LEU A 102 14.08 4.05 1.57
C LEU A 102 13.61 4.61 0.22
N ALA A 103 14.38 4.42 -0.85
CA ALA A 103 13.99 4.83 -2.20
C ALA A 103 12.70 4.12 -2.67
N VAL A 104 12.56 2.82 -2.38
CA VAL A 104 11.34 2.04 -2.70
C VAL A 104 10.13 2.55 -1.91
N ILE A 105 10.30 2.87 -0.62
CA ILE A 105 9.21 3.44 0.20
C ILE A 105 8.77 4.79 -0.35
N ILE A 106 9.71 5.66 -0.71
CA ILE A 106 9.40 6.97 -1.29
C ILE A 106 8.66 6.81 -2.62
N LEU A 107 9.10 5.88 -3.47
CA LEU A 107 8.43 5.58 -4.73
C LEU A 107 7.00 5.06 -4.52
N ALA A 108 6.80 4.13 -3.58
CA ALA A 108 5.48 3.63 -3.22
C ALA A 108 4.57 4.75 -2.67
N PHE A 109 5.12 5.66 -1.86
CA PHE A 109 4.39 6.81 -1.33
C PHE A 109 3.96 7.78 -2.43
N VAL A 110 4.83 8.04 -3.42
CA VAL A 110 4.51 8.87 -4.58
C VAL A 110 3.41 8.23 -5.42
N ILE A 111 3.49 6.92 -5.69
CA ILE A 111 2.44 6.18 -6.40
C ILE A 111 1.12 6.23 -5.63
N PHE A 112 1.16 6.00 -4.32
CA PHE A 112 -0.02 6.10 -3.45
C PHE A 112 -0.63 7.50 -3.56
N LYS A 113 0.14 8.57 -3.38
CA LYS A 113 -0.33 9.97 -3.54
C LYS A 113 -0.95 10.25 -4.90
N VAL A 114 -0.39 9.72 -5.97
CA VAL A 114 -0.85 9.97 -7.35
C VAL A 114 -2.12 9.18 -7.69
N VAL A 115 -2.20 7.92 -7.28
CA VAL A 115 -3.36 7.03 -7.56
C VAL A 115 -4.54 7.38 -6.67
N VAL A 116 -4.27 7.70 -5.41
CA VAL A 116 -5.30 8.03 -4.41
C VAL A 116 -5.76 9.49 -4.57
N GLY A 117 -4.92 10.35 -5.12
CA GLY A 117 -5.20 11.78 -5.30
C GLY A 117 -5.40 12.52 -3.98
N ASP A 118 -5.55 13.84 -4.06
CA ASP A 118 -5.91 14.70 -2.92
C ASP A 118 -7.27 14.34 -2.28
N ALA A 119 -8.00 13.37 -2.84
CA ALA A 119 -9.30 12.90 -2.35
C ALA A 119 -9.24 12.26 -0.96
N ILE A 120 -8.11 11.67 -0.54
CA ILE A 120 -7.98 11.09 0.82
C ILE A 120 -7.31 12.07 1.81
N LEU A 121 -6.46 12.99 1.34
CA LEU A 121 -5.79 13.96 2.22
C LEU A 121 -6.60 15.23 2.44
N VAL A 122 -7.53 15.54 1.55
CA VAL A 122 -8.66 16.40 1.86
C VAL A 122 -9.72 15.54 2.56
N ASN A 123 -9.35 14.98 3.71
CA ASN A 123 -10.30 14.91 4.82
C ASN A 123 -10.49 16.36 5.28
N LYS A 124 -11.13 17.17 4.43
CA LYS A 124 -11.86 18.32 4.90
C LYS A 124 -12.82 17.67 5.86
N GLU A 125 -12.52 17.78 7.15
CA GLU A 125 -13.44 17.39 8.19
C GLU A 125 -14.79 17.80 7.66
N VAL A 126 -15.63 16.81 7.41
CA VAL A 126 -17.05 17.08 7.41
C VAL A 126 -17.27 17.44 8.87
N LYS A 127 -16.92 18.70 9.25
CA LYS A 127 -17.69 19.49 10.17
C LYS A 127 -19.07 19.11 9.73
N ARG A 128 -19.73 18.26 10.52
CA ARG A 128 -21.11 17.89 10.30
C ARG A 128 -21.76 19.26 10.22
N ARG A 129 -21.92 19.77 8.99
CA ARG A 129 -22.54 21.05 8.74
C ARG A 129 -23.85 20.79 9.42
N LYS A 130 -24.11 21.49 10.54
CA LYS A 130 -25.34 21.35 11.32
C LYS A 130 -26.42 21.07 10.30
N PRO A 131 -27.14 19.94 10.38
CA PRO A 131 -27.95 19.44 9.27
C PRO A 131 -28.69 20.63 8.70
N VAL A 132 -28.23 21.12 7.54
CA VAL A 132 -28.74 22.39 7.03
C VAL A 132 -30.15 22.01 6.65
N THR A 133 -31.10 22.47 7.46
CA THR A 133 -32.47 22.03 7.33
C THR A 133 -32.93 22.50 5.97
N LEU A 134 -33.71 21.69 5.26
CA LEU A 134 -34.34 22.09 4.00
C LEU A 134 -34.96 23.49 4.08
N ALA A 135 -35.59 23.83 5.22
CA ALA A 135 -36.15 25.14 5.49
C ALA A 135 -35.13 26.32 5.39
N GLN A 136 -33.86 26.10 5.75
CA GLN A 136 -32.82 27.11 5.63
C GLN A 136 -32.40 27.31 4.16
N ILE A 137 -32.27 26.21 3.40
CA ILE A 137 -31.98 26.23 1.96
C ILE A 137 -33.12 26.92 1.21
N GLU A 138 -34.36 26.64 1.60
CA GLU A 138 -35.57 27.25 1.01
C GLU A 138 -35.75 28.71 1.39
N THR A 139 -35.15 29.20 2.47
CA THR A 139 -35.26 30.62 2.84
C THR A 139 -34.21 31.45 2.08
N ASN A 140 -33.00 30.91 1.89
CA ASN A 140 -31.90 31.60 1.22
C ASN A 140 -31.50 30.89 -0.08
N LEU A 141 -32.46 30.60 -0.97
CA LEU A 141 -32.21 29.78 -2.16
C LEU A 141 -31.18 30.39 -3.11
N GLU A 142 -31.16 31.72 -3.21
CA GLU A 142 -30.24 32.47 -4.08
C GLU A 142 -28.78 32.27 -3.67
N GLU A 143 -28.48 32.33 -2.37
CA GLU A 143 -27.12 32.20 -1.84
C GLU A 143 -26.74 30.74 -1.53
N ALA A 144 -27.72 29.86 -1.34
CA ALA A 144 -27.46 28.47 -0.94
C ALA A 144 -26.76 27.65 -2.03
N ASP A 145 -25.78 26.83 -1.60
CA ASP A 145 -25.07 25.84 -2.41
C ASP A 145 -25.92 24.58 -2.62
N VAL A 146 -27.03 24.72 -3.36
CA VAL A 146 -28.01 23.64 -3.62
C VAL A 146 -27.36 22.44 -4.30
N GLU A 147 -26.42 22.68 -5.22
CA GLU A 147 -25.70 21.63 -5.95
C GLU A 147 -24.80 20.79 -5.03
N GLY A 148 -24.09 21.43 -4.10
CA GLY A 148 -23.30 20.74 -3.08
C GLY A 148 -24.16 19.86 -2.18
N PHE A 149 -25.30 20.38 -1.72
CA PHE A 149 -26.25 19.59 -0.92
C PHE A 149 -26.87 18.44 -1.71
N LEU A 150 -27.15 18.63 -3.00
CA LEU A 150 -27.69 17.58 -3.87
C LEU A 150 -26.70 16.42 -4.02
N LYS A 151 -25.42 16.72 -4.28
CA LYS A 151 -24.36 15.70 -4.36
C LYS A 151 -24.24 14.92 -3.05
N GLN A 152 -24.29 15.62 -1.92
CA GLN A 152 -24.26 14.99 -0.61
C GLN A 152 -25.46 14.06 -0.39
N ALA A 153 -26.67 14.52 -0.72
CA ALA A 153 -27.89 13.72 -0.59
C ALA A 153 -27.87 12.46 -1.46
N LEU A 154 -27.26 12.52 -2.65
CA LEU A 154 -27.07 11.36 -3.52
C LEU A 154 -26.06 10.35 -2.95
N VAL A 155 -24.94 10.83 -2.40
CA VAL A 155 -23.94 9.97 -1.72
C VAL A 155 -24.56 9.28 -0.51
N ASP A 156 -25.35 10.01 0.27
CA ASP A 156 -26.05 9.52 1.46
C ASP A 156 -27.27 8.64 1.11
N LYS A 157 -27.56 8.40 -0.17
CA LYS A 157 -28.73 7.67 -0.69
C LYS A 157 -30.07 8.20 -0.18
N ASN A 158 -30.11 9.48 0.21
CA ASN A 158 -31.32 10.14 0.66
C ASN A 158 -32.07 10.71 -0.53
N TYR A 159 -32.74 9.84 -1.28
CA TYR A 159 -33.42 10.21 -2.52
C TYR A 159 -34.57 11.21 -2.30
N ARG A 160 -35.26 11.15 -1.15
CA ARG A 160 -36.32 12.11 -0.80
C ARG A 160 -35.76 13.54 -0.73
N LEU A 161 -34.60 13.70 -0.09
CA LEU A 161 -33.90 14.97 -0.01
C LEU A 161 -33.33 15.38 -1.38
N ALA A 162 -32.72 14.44 -2.10
CA ALA A 162 -32.13 14.69 -3.42
C ALA A 162 -33.16 15.21 -4.42
N ILE A 163 -34.36 14.61 -4.47
CA ILE A 163 -35.45 15.07 -5.35
C ILE A 163 -35.86 16.51 -5.01
N ARG A 164 -36.01 16.83 -3.71
CA ARG A 164 -36.37 18.19 -3.28
C ARG A 164 -35.29 19.21 -3.66
N LEU A 165 -34.02 18.86 -3.47
CA LEU A 165 -32.89 19.72 -3.84
C LEU A 165 -32.75 19.89 -5.35
N TYR A 166 -33.00 18.84 -6.12
CA TYR A 166 -33.00 18.90 -7.58
C TYR A 166 -34.10 19.84 -8.09
N TYR A 167 -35.31 19.75 -7.52
CA TYR A 167 -36.39 20.69 -7.81
C TYR A 167 -36.00 22.16 -7.51
N LEU A 168 -35.38 22.40 -6.35
CA LEU A 168 -34.91 23.74 -5.97
C LEU A 168 -33.80 24.24 -6.90
N ALA A 169 -32.93 23.37 -7.40
CA ALA A 169 -31.92 23.72 -8.39
C ALA A 169 -32.54 24.19 -9.72
N ILE A 170 -33.58 23.48 -10.20
CA ILE A 170 -34.33 23.89 -11.41
C ILE A 170 -34.96 25.28 -11.20
N ILE A 171 -35.63 25.49 -10.07
CA ILE A 171 -36.21 26.80 -9.74
C ILE A 171 -35.16 27.90 -9.74
N LYS A 172 -34.01 27.65 -9.10
CA LYS A 172 -32.91 28.61 -9.01
C LYS A 172 -32.40 28.97 -10.41
N GLU A 173 -32.24 27.99 -11.28
CA GLU A 173 -31.81 28.20 -12.66
C GLU A 173 -32.84 28.99 -13.48
N LEU A 174 -34.13 28.62 -13.38
CA LEU A 174 -35.21 29.34 -14.05
C LEU A 174 -35.34 30.79 -13.55
N SER A 175 -35.14 31.01 -12.25
CA SER A 175 -35.14 32.35 -11.66
C SER A 175 -33.93 33.16 -12.14
N GLY A 176 -32.74 32.56 -12.20
CA GLY A 176 -31.53 33.20 -12.73
C GLY A 176 -31.63 33.56 -14.21
N LYS A 177 -32.39 32.79 -14.99
CA LYS A 177 -32.74 33.09 -16.39
C LYS A 177 -33.87 34.11 -16.53
N GLY A 178 -34.42 34.62 -15.43
CA GLY A 178 -35.56 35.54 -15.42
C GLY A 178 -36.87 34.92 -15.92
N ALA A 179 -36.96 33.59 -16.02
CA ALA A 179 -38.15 32.90 -16.50
C ALA A 179 -39.26 32.84 -15.44
N ILE A 180 -38.89 32.80 -14.17
CA ILE A 180 -39.80 32.89 -13.03
C ILE A 180 -39.26 33.88 -12.02
N GLU A 181 -40.11 34.38 -11.14
CA GLU A 181 -39.69 35.13 -9.96
C GLU A 181 -39.85 34.21 -8.75
N TRP A 182 -38.74 33.78 -8.15
CA TRP A 182 -38.79 32.85 -7.03
C TRP A 182 -39.39 33.49 -5.77
N LYS A 183 -40.34 32.80 -5.11
CA LYS A 183 -40.84 33.12 -3.76
C LYS A 183 -41.15 31.85 -3.00
N LYS A 184 -40.84 31.81 -1.70
CA LYS A 184 -41.08 30.64 -0.84
C LYS A 184 -42.55 30.22 -0.78
N GLU A 185 -43.47 31.18 -0.76
CA GLU A 185 -44.92 30.92 -0.67
C GLU A 185 -45.57 30.51 -2.00
N LYS A 186 -44.84 30.57 -3.13
CA LYS A 186 -45.38 30.20 -4.45
C LYS A 186 -45.48 28.69 -4.60
N THR A 187 -46.61 28.24 -5.12
CA THR A 187 -46.88 26.85 -5.47
C THR A 187 -46.35 26.49 -6.85
N ASN A 188 -46.22 25.20 -7.13
CA ASN A 188 -45.83 24.70 -8.47
C ASN A 188 -46.77 25.22 -9.57
N GLY A 189 -48.06 25.40 -9.25
CA GLY A 189 -49.04 25.95 -10.16
C GLY A 189 -48.79 27.42 -10.51
N ASP A 190 -48.23 28.20 -9.59
CA ASP A 190 -47.89 29.61 -9.79
C ASP A 190 -46.72 29.74 -10.76
N TYR A 191 -45.65 28.96 -10.55
CA TYR A 191 -44.51 28.90 -11.45
C TYR A 191 -44.91 28.47 -12.87
N ARG A 192 -45.82 27.50 -12.99
CA ARG A 192 -46.34 27.08 -14.30
C ARG A 192 -47.06 28.22 -15.03
N ARG A 193 -47.83 29.05 -14.33
CA ARG A 193 -48.52 30.20 -14.94
C ARG A 193 -47.52 31.30 -15.35
N GLU A 194 -46.47 31.52 -14.57
CA GLU A 194 -45.40 32.48 -14.93
C GLU A 194 -44.68 32.08 -16.21
N LEU A 195 -44.32 30.79 -16.31
CA LEU A 195 -43.68 30.22 -17.50
C LEU A 195 -44.57 30.29 -18.75
N GLN A 196 -45.89 30.25 -18.60
CA GLN A 196 -46.83 30.38 -19.71
C GLN A 196 -47.06 31.84 -20.14
N ARG A 197 -46.95 32.80 -19.20
CA ARG A 197 -47.20 34.22 -19.47
C ARG A 197 -46.02 34.91 -20.14
N LYS A 198 -44.80 34.56 -19.74
CA LYS A 198 -43.60 35.00 -20.44
C LYS A 198 -43.46 34.11 -21.67
N ASN A 199 -43.46 34.69 -22.87
CA ASN A 199 -43.31 33.97 -24.14
C ASN A 199 -41.93 33.28 -24.21
N HIS A 200 -41.77 32.19 -23.47
CA HIS A 200 -40.58 31.36 -23.50
C HIS A 200 -40.66 30.40 -24.68
N PRO A 201 -39.53 30.10 -25.35
CA PRO A 201 -39.48 29.08 -26.39
C PRO A 201 -40.05 27.77 -25.82
N LYS A 202 -41.01 27.20 -26.53
CA LYS A 202 -41.70 25.99 -26.07
C LYS A 202 -40.70 24.85 -26.12
N LEU A 203 -40.90 23.82 -25.29
CA LEU A 203 -40.03 22.64 -25.20
C LEU A 203 -39.78 21.89 -26.53
N LYS A 204 -40.43 22.29 -27.63
CA LYS A 204 -40.19 21.78 -28.98
C LYS A 204 -38.94 22.36 -29.64
N ASP A 205 -38.39 23.44 -29.09
CA ASP A 205 -37.24 24.17 -29.66
C ASP A 205 -35.90 23.84 -28.97
N PHE A 206 -35.88 22.79 -28.13
CA PHE A 206 -34.69 22.27 -27.41
C PHE A 206 -34.46 20.80 -27.71
#